data_AF-A0A820IE19-F1
#
_entry.id   AF-A0A820IE19-F1
#
_cell.length_a   1.000
_cell.length_b   1.000
_cell.length_c   1.000
_cell.angle_alpha   90.00
_cell.angle_beta   90.00
_cell.angle_gamma   90.00
#
_symmetry.space_group_name_H-M   'P 1'
#
loop_
_entity.id
_entity.type
_entity.pdbx_description
1 polymer ?
#
loop_
_entity_poly.entity_id
_entity_poly.type
_entity_poly.pdbx_seq_one_letter_code
_entity_poly.pdbx_strand_id
1 'polypeptide(L)'
;QNYTEKHFGNRDWQKMVDDQEFNEQILKEIQDACKKGGIQSFEMPQRVRVVTESWTPETGVVTDALKLKRKAVEEKYKDDIEALYKDEQPKKTSLKEKKSPAATSGAEEKKEPSTATLKRDPMDVSENVVADDENKKKDA
;
A
#
# COMPACT_ATOMS: atom_id res chain seq x y z
N GLN A 1 -7.51 23.54 15.44
CA GLN A 1 -8.75 22.96 16.01
C GLN A 1 -8.88 21.56 15.46
N ASN A 2 -8.92 20.57 16.35
CA ASN A 2 -9.01 19.17 15.97
C ASN A 2 -10.40 18.86 15.38
N TYR A 3 -10.44 17.97 14.38
CA TYR A 3 -11.69 17.57 13.71
C TYR A 3 -12.73 17.02 14.69
N THR A 4 -12.27 16.29 15.71
CA THR A 4 -13.09 15.73 16.80
C THR A 4 -13.82 16.80 17.61
N GLU A 5 -13.13 17.87 18.02
CA GLU A 5 -13.69 18.97 18.81
C GLU A 5 -14.76 19.75 18.05
N LYS A 6 -14.58 19.91 16.73
CA LYS A 6 -15.50 20.66 15.86
C LYS A 6 -16.80 19.92 15.56
N HIS A 7 -16.72 18.61 15.35
CA HIS A 7 -17.85 17.82 14.83
C HIS A 7 -18.59 17.05 15.94
N PHE A 8 -17.92 16.71 17.04
CA PHE A 8 -18.48 15.76 18.00
C PHE A 8 -18.59 16.30 19.43
N GLY A 9 -17.98 17.44 19.78
CA GLY A 9 -18.02 17.98 21.14
C GLY A 9 -17.37 17.04 22.17
N ASN A 10 -17.74 17.15 23.45
CA ASN A 10 -17.27 16.26 24.52
C ASN A 10 -17.99 14.88 24.48
N ARG A 11 -18.02 14.23 23.32
CA ARG A 11 -18.54 12.87 23.14
C ARG A 11 -17.44 11.85 23.38
N ASP A 12 -17.83 10.64 23.80
CA ASP A 12 -16.92 9.50 23.90
C ASP A 12 -16.33 9.18 22.53
N TRP A 13 -15.02 9.33 22.37
CA TRP A 13 -14.31 9.05 21.11
C TRP A 13 -14.57 7.63 20.60
N GLN A 14 -14.84 6.69 21.50
CA GLN A 14 -15.14 5.29 21.17
C GLN A 14 -16.38 5.16 20.28
N LYS A 15 -17.37 6.03 20.44
CA LYS A 15 -18.60 6.01 19.64
C LYS A 15 -18.41 6.59 18.23
N MET A 16 -17.35 7.38 18.02
CA MET A 16 -17.05 8.01 16.72
C MET A 16 -16.41 7.03 15.74
N VAL A 17 -15.86 5.92 16.25
CA VAL A 17 -15.20 4.89 15.44
C VAL A 17 -16.16 4.21 14.46
N ASP A 18 -17.45 4.16 14.80
CA ASP A 18 -18.50 3.61 13.95
C ASP A 18 -19.00 4.59 12.88
N ASP A 19 -18.66 5.89 12.98
CA ASP A 19 -19.06 6.88 12.00
C ASP A 19 -18.21 6.78 10.72
N GLN A 20 -18.88 6.68 9.56
CA GLN A 20 -18.20 6.60 8.27
C GLN A 20 -17.39 7.86 7.95
N GLU A 21 -17.92 9.05 8.26
CA GLU A 21 -17.25 10.34 8.00
C GLU A 21 -15.90 10.42 8.74
N PHE A 22 -15.84 9.89 9.96
CA PHE A 22 -14.62 9.83 10.74
C PHE A 22 -13.58 8.92 10.09
N ASN A 23 -13.99 7.71 9.67
CA ASN A 23 -13.10 6.78 8.98
C ASN A 23 -12.57 7.34 7.65
N GLU A 24 -13.40 8.07 6.89
CA GLU A 24 -12.99 8.75 5.64
C GLU A 24 -11.96 9.86 5.89
N GLN A 25 -12.15 10.65 6.95
CA GLN A 25 -11.20 11.70 7.33
C GLN A 25 -9.84 11.12 7.73
N ILE A 26 -9.83 10.04 8.53
CA ILE A 26 -8.60 9.32 8.91
C ILE A 26 -7.90 8.75 7.67
N LEU A 27 -8.65 8.16 6.74
CA LEU A 27 -8.10 7.64 5.49
C LEU A 27 -7.39 8.76 4.70
N LYS A 28 -8.01 9.93 4.59
CA LYS A 28 -7.43 11.07 3.89
C LYS A 28 -6.11 11.53 4.52
N GLU A 29 -6.05 11.59 5.85
CA GLU A 29 -4.83 11.96 6.57
C GLU A 29 -3.70 10.94 6.36
N ILE A 30 -4.02 9.65 6.40
CA ILE A 30 -3.08 8.56 6.09
C ILE A 30 -2.58 8.70 4.64
N GLN A 31 -3.48 8.91 3.69
CA GLN A 31 -3.11 9.08 2.28
C GLN A 31 -2.23 10.31 2.05
N ASP A 32 -2.51 11.42 2.72
CA ASP A 32 -1.68 12.62 2.62
C ASP A 32 -0.30 12.42 3.27
N ALA A 33 -0.20 11.63 4.35
CA ALA A 33 1.08 11.21 4.91
C ALA A 33 1.85 10.29 3.95
N CYS A 34 1.19 9.31 3.32
CA CYS A 34 1.80 8.44 2.32
C CYS A 34 2.33 9.22 1.11
N LYS A 35 1.57 10.20 0.60
CA LYS A 35 2.01 11.07 -0.50
C LYS A 35 3.26 11.86 -0.12
N LYS A 36 3.30 12.44 1.08
CA LYS A 36 4.49 13.14 1.60
C LYS A 36 5.69 12.22 1.77
N GLY A 37 5.45 10.95 2.10
CA GLY A 37 6.47 9.91 2.21
C GLY A 37 6.93 9.32 0.87
N GLY A 38 6.37 9.74 -0.27
CA GLY A 38 6.74 9.21 -1.58
C GLY A 38 6.31 7.76 -1.81
N ILE A 39 5.33 7.27 -1.05
CA ILE A 39 4.79 5.91 -1.17
C ILE A 39 4.07 5.75 -2.51
N GLN A 40 4.25 4.61 -3.17
CA GLN A 40 3.62 4.34 -4.46
C GLN A 40 2.11 4.15 -4.32
N SER A 41 1.36 4.44 -5.38
CA SER A 41 -0.11 4.36 -5.37
C SER A 41 -0.66 2.97 -5.04
N PHE A 42 0.06 1.90 -5.40
CA PHE A 42 -0.33 0.52 -5.09
C PHE A 42 -0.05 0.09 -3.64
N GLU A 43 0.78 0.84 -2.91
CA GLU A 43 1.06 0.61 -1.49
C GLU A 43 0.16 1.48 -0.60
N MET A 44 -0.58 2.43 -1.18
CA MET A 44 -1.47 3.33 -0.45
C MET A 44 -2.74 2.60 0.03
N PRO A 45 -3.07 2.68 1.34
CA PRO A 45 -4.32 2.18 1.86
C PRO A 45 -5.52 2.83 1.16
N GLN A 46 -6.45 1.99 0.70
CA GLN A 46 -7.70 2.44 0.06
C GLN A 46 -8.87 2.53 1.04
N ARG A 47 -8.80 1.80 2.15
CA ARG A 47 -9.85 1.66 3.15
C ARG A 47 -9.22 1.47 4.52
N VAL A 48 -9.90 1.96 5.56
CA VAL A 48 -9.45 1.85 6.95
C VAL A 48 -10.66 1.61 7.85
N ARG A 49 -10.46 0.80 8.88
CA ARG A 49 -11.39 0.62 10.00
C ARG A 49 -10.63 0.98 11.26
N VAL A 50 -11.13 1.95 12.01
CA VAL A 50 -10.62 2.23 13.35
C VAL A 50 -11.27 1.22 14.30
N VAL A 51 -10.52 0.79 15.32
CA VAL A 51 -11.02 -0.11 16.38
C VAL A 51 -10.77 0.53 17.72
N THR A 52 -11.71 0.38 18.66
CA THR A 52 -11.61 0.94 20.02
C THR A 52 -10.79 0.05 20.95
N GLU A 53 -10.59 -1.21 20.58
CA GLU A 53 -9.86 -2.18 21.37
C GLU A 53 -8.36 -1.92 21.34
N SER A 54 -7.74 -1.90 22.53
CA SER A 54 -6.30 -1.75 22.68
C SER A 54 -5.56 -3.06 22.39
N TRP A 55 -4.51 -2.99 21.58
CA TRP A 55 -3.68 -4.15 21.25
C TRP A 55 -2.61 -4.34 22.33
N THR A 56 -2.91 -5.20 23.31
CA THR A 56 -1.98 -5.57 24.38
C THR A 56 -1.47 -7.01 24.20
N PRO A 57 -0.32 -7.39 24.79
CA PRO A 57 0.17 -8.76 24.71
C PRO A 57 -0.84 -9.79 25.26
N GLU A 58 -1.61 -9.38 26.27
CA GLU A 58 -2.69 -10.16 26.89
C GLU A 58 -3.83 -10.48 25.94
N THR A 59 -4.20 -9.54 25.05
CA THR A 59 -5.21 -9.79 24.00
C THR A 59 -4.72 -10.74 22.90
N GLY A 60 -3.43 -11.09 22.89
CA GLY A 60 -2.86 -12.08 21.98
C GLY A 60 -2.60 -11.60 20.55
N VAL A 61 -2.97 -10.37 20.19
CA VAL A 61 -2.77 -9.79 18.84
C VAL A 61 -1.37 -9.20 18.63
N VAL A 62 -0.65 -8.94 19.72
CA VAL A 62 0.75 -8.50 19.72
C VAL A 62 1.62 -9.41 20.57
N THR A 63 2.93 -9.36 20.35
CA THR A 63 3.93 -9.92 21.27
C THR A 63 4.19 -8.98 22.44
N ASP A 64 4.89 -9.44 23.48
CA ASP A 64 5.34 -8.62 24.61
C ASP A 64 6.21 -7.44 24.17
N ALA A 65 6.86 -7.56 23.00
CA ALA A 65 7.62 -6.50 22.35
C ALA A 65 6.77 -5.63 21.39
N LEU A 66 5.43 -5.69 21.49
CA LEU A 66 4.46 -4.97 20.66
C LEU A 66 4.58 -5.21 19.14
N LYS A 67 5.13 -6.37 18.74
CA LYS A 67 5.15 -6.78 17.33
C LYS A 67 3.81 -7.43 16.98
N LEU A 68 3.26 -7.08 15.82
CA LEU A 68 2.00 -7.63 15.33
C LEU A 68 2.09 -9.14 15.06
N LYS A 69 1.17 -9.90 15.65
CA LYS A 69 0.94 -11.30 15.30
C LYS A 69 -0.09 -11.35 14.17
N ARG A 70 0.37 -11.30 12.92
CA ARG A 70 -0.50 -11.15 11.73
C ARG A 70 -1.67 -12.14 11.71
N LYS A 71 -1.42 -13.44 11.98
CA LYS A 71 -2.46 -14.47 12.01
C LYS A 71 -3.54 -14.20 13.07
N ALA A 72 -3.13 -13.80 14.27
CA ALA A 72 -4.08 -13.50 15.36
C ALA A 72 -4.92 -12.25 15.06
N VAL A 73 -4.32 -11.23 14.45
CA VAL A 73 -5.04 -10.03 13.99
C VAL A 73 -6.05 -10.40 12.90
N GLU A 74 -5.62 -11.18 11.90
CA GLU A 74 -6.47 -11.61 10.80
C GLU A 74 -7.67 -12.44 11.28
N GLU A 75 -7.45 -13.38 12.20
CA GLU A 75 -8.53 -14.20 12.78
C GLU A 75 -9.51 -13.36 13.60
N LYS A 76 -9.00 -12.41 14.40
CA LYS A 76 -9.83 -11.57 15.28
C LYS A 76 -10.69 -10.57 14.52
N TYR A 77 -10.13 -9.93 13.50
CA TYR A 77 -10.80 -8.88 12.72
C TYR A 77 -11.26 -9.39 11.35
N LYS A 78 -11.41 -10.71 11.19
CA LYS A 78 -11.77 -11.33 9.91
C LYS A 78 -13.03 -10.71 9.30
N ASP A 79 -14.06 -10.54 10.11
CA ASP A 79 -15.36 -10.01 9.65
C ASP A 79 -15.25 -8.53 9.22
N ASP A 80 -14.50 -7.71 9.98
CA ASP A 80 -14.23 -6.31 9.62
C ASP A 80 -13.41 -6.22 8.32
N ILE A 81 -12.36 -7.05 8.20
CA ILE A 81 -11.51 -7.11 7.00
C ILE A 81 -12.36 -7.53 5.80
N GLU A 82 -13.16 -8.58 5.93
CA GLU A 82 -14.06 -9.03 4.88
C GLU A 82 -15.07 -7.95 4.50
N ALA A 83 -15.68 -7.25 5.45
CA ALA A 83 -16.60 -6.14 5.18
C ALA A 83 -15.92 -5.02 4.39
N LEU A 84 -14.70 -4.64 4.79
CA LEU A 84 -13.89 -3.66 4.08
C LEU A 84 -13.61 -4.06 2.64
N TYR A 85 -13.47 -5.36 2.34
CA TYR A 85 -13.23 -5.83 0.96
C TYR A 85 -14.51 -6.13 0.17
N LYS A 86 -15.63 -6.46 0.84
CA LYS A 86 -16.95 -6.74 0.25
C LYS A 86 -17.60 -5.50 -0.34
N ASP A 87 -17.41 -4.33 0.27
CA ASP A 87 -17.83 -3.07 -0.35
C ASP A 87 -17.05 -2.90 -1.65
N GLU A 88 -17.70 -3.14 -2.77
CA GLU A 88 -17.02 -3.45 -4.02
C GLU A 88 -16.11 -2.33 -4.53
N GLN A 89 -15.03 -2.76 -5.19
CA GLN A 89 -14.24 -2.13 -6.26
C GLN A 89 -14.21 -0.58 -6.37
N PRO A 90 -13.03 0.02 -6.58
CA PRO A 90 -12.84 1.47 -6.59
C PRO A 90 -13.81 2.17 -7.55
N LYS A 91 -14.51 3.21 -7.05
CA LYS A 91 -15.12 4.25 -7.89
C LYS A 91 -13.99 4.77 -8.78
N LYS A 92 -13.96 4.33 -10.05
CA LYS A 92 -13.11 4.91 -11.08
C LYS A 92 -13.34 6.41 -11.01
N THR A 93 -12.37 7.17 -10.52
CA THR A 93 -12.35 8.61 -10.72
C THR A 93 -12.31 8.79 -12.23
N SER A 94 -13.47 9.01 -12.84
CA SER A 94 -13.56 9.36 -14.25
C SER A 94 -12.65 10.56 -14.46
N LEU A 95 -11.61 10.36 -15.27
CA LEU A 95 -11.06 11.46 -16.04
C LEU A 95 -12.24 12.19 -16.68
N LYS A 96 -12.45 13.43 -16.27
CA LYS A 96 -13.16 14.41 -17.08
C LYS A 96 -12.15 15.45 -17.51
N GLU A 97 -11.22 15.01 -18.36
CA GLU A 97 -10.70 15.89 -19.39
C GLU A 97 -11.84 16.14 -20.37
N LYS A 98 -12.36 17.37 -20.39
CA LYS A 98 -13.03 17.90 -21.58
C LYS A 98 -12.29 19.18 -21.98
N LYS A 99 -11.58 19.04 -23.10
CA LYS A 99 -10.94 20.06 -23.94
C LYS A 99 -11.85 21.28 -24.20
N SER A 100 -11.20 22.45 -24.12
CA SER A 100 -11.15 23.65 -25.00
C SER A 100 -12.44 24.27 -25.58
N PRO A 101 -12.45 25.60 -25.79
CA PRO A 101 -11.78 26.27 -26.94
C PRO A 101 -10.94 27.49 -26.47
N ALA A 102 -10.08 28.18 -27.21
CA ALA A 102 -9.41 28.09 -28.50
C ALA A 102 -8.36 29.23 -28.49
N ALA A 103 -7.14 29.02 -29.00
CA ALA A 103 -6.24 30.09 -29.48
C ALA A 103 -5.01 29.49 -30.22
N THR A 104 -5.09 29.50 -31.55
CA THR A 104 -4.15 30.04 -32.55
C THR A 104 -2.61 29.85 -32.47
N SER A 105 -2.07 29.46 -33.65
CA SER A 105 -0.69 29.53 -34.18
C SER A 105 0.31 28.53 -33.61
N GLY A 106 1.21 27.88 -34.36
CA GLY A 106 1.67 27.99 -35.75
C GLY A 106 3.08 27.34 -35.83
N ALA A 107 3.53 26.99 -37.04
CA ALA A 107 4.89 26.57 -37.45
C ALA A 107 5.24 25.05 -37.48
N GLU A 108 5.14 24.47 -38.68
CA GLU A 108 6.18 23.80 -39.48
C GLU A 108 7.52 23.35 -38.81
N GLU A 109 7.91 22.07 -38.92
CA GLU A 109 8.72 21.48 -40.02
C GLU A 109 9.40 20.13 -39.64
N LYS A 110 9.30 19.18 -40.59
CA LYS A 110 9.94 17.88 -40.89
C LYS A 110 11.25 17.45 -40.18
N LYS A 111 11.33 16.16 -39.77
CA LYS A 111 12.12 15.08 -40.46
C LYS A 111 11.96 13.69 -39.80
N GLU A 112 11.84 12.69 -40.67
CA GLU A 112 11.77 11.23 -40.49
C GLU A 112 13.14 10.58 -40.07
N PRO A 113 13.20 9.27 -39.74
CA PRO A 113 13.84 8.74 -38.52
C PRO A 113 15.23 8.13 -38.72
N SER A 114 16.00 8.02 -37.64
CA SER A 114 17.26 7.26 -37.60
C SER A 114 17.26 6.18 -36.52
N THR A 115 17.50 4.98 -37.02
CA THR A 115 17.67 3.67 -36.39
C THR A 115 18.77 3.60 -35.32
N ALA A 116 18.54 2.86 -34.24
CA ALA A 116 19.62 2.19 -33.50
C ALA A 116 19.11 0.94 -32.77
N THR A 117 19.30 -0.21 -33.41
CA THR A 117 19.21 -1.56 -32.87
C THR A 117 20.45 -1.83 -32.01
N LEU A 118 20.28 -2.33 -30.77
CA LEU A 118 21.35 -2.98 -30.02
C LEU A 118 20.83 -4.32 -29.48
N LYS A 119 21.12 -5.35 -30.28
CA LYS A 119 21.11 -6.76 -29.86
C LYS A 119 22.20 -6.92 -28.81
N ARG A 120 21.87 -7.49 -27.65
CA ARG A 120 22.87 -8.15 -26.80
C ARG A 120 22.73 -9.64 -27.06
N ASP A 121 23.73 -10.20 -27.71
CA ASP A 121 23.88 -11.64 -27.84
C ASP A 121 24.20 -12.25 -26.46
N PRO A 122 23.74 -13.49 -26.20
CA PRO A 122 24.08 -14.23 -24.99
C PRO A 122 25.54 -14.70 -25.04
N MET A 123 26.32 -14.35 -24.02
CA MET A 123 27.64 -14.95 -23.80
C MET A 123 27.43 -16.36 -23.21
N ASP A 124 27.67 -17.35 -24.05
CA ASP A 124 27.98 -18.72 -23.66
C ASP A 124 29.44 -18.81 -23.17
N VAL A 125 29.69 -19.90 -22.45
CA VAL A 125 30.96 -20.64 -22.31
C VAL A 125 31.52 -20.75 -20.88
N SER A 126 31.71 -22.03 -20.53
CA SER A 126 32.69 -22.64 -19.61
C SER A 126 32.40 -22.68 -18.11
N GLU A 127 31.72 -23.76 -17.72
CA GLU A 127 32.34 -24.93 -17.04
C GLU A 127 33.69 -24.66 -16.36
N ASN A 128 33.71 -24.80 -15.02
CA ASN A 128 34.90 -25.18 -14.29
C ASN A 128 34.52 -26.15 -13.17
N VAL A 129 34.93 -27.40 -13.39
CA VAL A 129 35.01 -28.50 -12.42
C VAL A 129 36.09 -28.16 -11.40
N VAL A 130 35.78 -28.25 -10.09
CA VAL A 130 36.77 -28.61 -9.06
C VAL A 130 36.07 -29.49 -8.02
N ALA A 131 36.67 -30.66 -7.81
CA ALA A 131 36.34 -31.67 -6.82
C ALA A 131 37.02 -31.39 -5.48
N ASP A 132 36.36 -31.73 -4.38
CA ASP A 132 36.91 -31.98 -3.03
C ASP A 132 35.74 -32.51 -2.18
N ASP A 133 35.81 -33.47 -1.28
CA ASP A 133 36.78 -34.49 -0.88
C ASP A 133 35.94 -35.37 0.08
N GLU A 134 35.85 -36.67 -0.19
CA GLU A 134 35.34 -37.62 0.81
C GLU A 134 36.38 -37.75 1.91
N ASN A 135 35.97 -37.59 3.17
CA ASN A 135 36.25 -38.49 4.31
C ASN A 135 36.32 -37.72 5.64
N LYS A 136 35.55 -38.20 6.63
CA LYS A 136 36.02 -38.53 8.01
C LYS A 136 35.04 -38.15 9.13
N LYS A 137 34.52 -39.21 9.78
CA LYS A 137 34.22 -39.40 11.22
C LYS A 137 33.45 -40.74 11.29
N LYS A 138 33.89 -41.87 11.88
CA LYS A 138 34.64 -42.16 13.11
C LYS A 138 34.19 -41.28 14.27
N ASP A 139 33.22 -41.77 15.05
CA ASP A 139 33.44 -42.39 16.37
C ASP A 139 32.09 -42.57 17.09
N ALA A 140 32.01 -43.65 17.91
CA ALA A 140 30.93 -44.08 18.83
C ALA A 140 29.79 -44.94 18.28
#